data_AF-X0SBG7-F1
#
_entry.id   AF-X0SBG7-F1
#
_cell.length_a   1.000
_cell.length_b   1.000
_cell.length_c   1.000
_cell.angle_alpha   90.00
_cell.angle_beta   90.00
_cell.angle_gamma   90.00
#
_symmetry.space_group_name_H-M   'P 1'
#
loop_
_entity.id
_entity.type
_entity.pdbx_description
1 polymer ?
#
loop_
_entity_poly.entity_id
_entity_poly.type
_entity_poly.pdbx_seq_one_letter_code
_entity_poly.pdbx_strand_id
1 'polypeptide(L)' 'MARTTAYTASILIKLLSEKAIEEKGVVPPEKNGMNDKLFDMIISELRRKGLEIKEGNEETE' A
#
# COMPACT_ATOMS: atom_id res chain seq x y z
N MET A 1 14.13 -2.70 -6.27
CA MET A 1 13.99 -3.90 -5.41
C MET A 1 14.05 -3.55 -3.93
N ALA A 2 15.19 -3.19 -3.34
CA ALA A 2 15.27 -2.90 -1.89
C ALA A 2 14.27 -1.84 -1.40
N ARG A 3 14.22 -0.67 -2.06
CA ARG A 3 13.27 0.41 -1.72
C ARG A 3 11.81 -0.01 -1.82
N THR A 4 11.42 -0.64 -2.93
CA THR A 4 10.03 -1.02 -3.21
C THR A 4 9.52 -2.06 -2.22
N THR A 5 10.37 -3.01 -1.81
CA THR A 5 10.00 -4.02 -0.80
C THR A 5 10.00 -3.44 0.60
N ALA A 6 11.10 -2.77 1.01
CA ALA A 6 11.27 -2.28 2.37
C ALA A 6 10.28 -1.16 2.71
N TYR A 7 10.03 -0.22 1.80
CA TYR A 7 9.09 0.87 2.07
C TYR A 7 7.67 0.34 2.23
N THR A 8 7.21 -0.53 1.33
CA THR A 8 5.89 -1.16 1.44
C THR A 8 5.72 -1.89 2.78
N ALA A 9 6.70 -2.72 3.18
CA ALA A 9 6.66 -3.41 4.46
C ALA A 9 6.63 -2.43 5.66
N SER A 10 7.49 -1.39 5.65
CA SER A 10 7.54 -0.40 6.72
C SER A 10 6.24 0.40 6.86
N ILE A 11 5.57 0.70 5.75
CA ILE A 11 4.30 1.41 5.72
C ILE A 11 3.20 0.55 6.33
N LEU A 12 3.12 -0.73 5.96
CA LEU A 12 2.15 -1.66 6.56
C LEU A 12 2.36 -1.81 8.07
N ILE A 13 3.62 -1.91 8.53
CA ILE A 13 3.94 -1.96 9.97
C ILE A 13 3.46 -0.69 10.69
N LYS A 14 3.68 0.49 10.09
CA LYS A 14 3.20 1.77 10.64
C LYS A 14 1.66 1.79 10.74
N LEU A 15 0.95 1.43 9.67
CA LEU A 15 -0.51 1.40 9.66
C LEU A 15 -1.09 0.40 10.68
N LEU A 16 -0.42 -0.75 10.86
CA LEU A 16 -0.76 -1.71 11.90
C LEU A 16 -0.58 -1.11 13.31
N SER A 17 0.53 -0.40 13.55
CA SER A 17 0.79 0.28 14.82
C SER A 17 -0.21 1.40 15.11
N GLU A 18 -0.71 2.07 14.08
CA GLU A 18 -1.75 3.12 14.16
C GLU A 18 -3.16 2.54 14.29
N LYS A 19 -3.31 1.19 14.32
CA LYS A 19 -4.59 0.47 14.33
C LYS A 19 -5.47 0.75 13.10
N ALA A 20 -4.88 1.18 11.99
CA ALA A 20 -5.61 1.33 10.73
C ALA A 20 -5.96 -0.04 10.10
N ILE A 21 -5.17 -1.08 10.40
CA ILE A 21 -5.45 -2.47 10.02
C ILE A 21 -6.01 -3.21 11.24
N GLU A 22 -7.31 -3.49 11.24
CA GLU A 22 -8.01 -4.09 12.39
C GLU A 22 -8.17 -5.61 12.28
N GLU A 23 -8.07 -6.17 11.07
CA GLU A 23 -8.21 -7.61 10.84
C GLU A 23 -7.10 -8.39 11.55
N LYS A 24 -7.49 -9.38 12.35
CA LYS A 24 -6.58 -10.22 13.12
C LYS A 24 -6.29 -11.52 12.39
N GLY A 25 -5.11 -12.08 12.63
CA GLY A 25 -4.68 -13.35 12.04
C GLY A 25 -3.77 -13.15 10.84
N VAL A 26 -3.78 -14.11 9.91
CA VAL A 26 -2.98 -14.04 8.68
C VAL A 26 -3.78 -13.27 7.63
N VAL A 27 -3.36 -12.04 7.35
CA VAL A 27 -4.01 -11.16 6.38
C VAL A 27 -3.21 -11.12 5.08
N PRO A 28 -3.77 -11.56 3.95
CA PRO A 28 -3.10 -11.45 2.66
C PRO A 28 -3.03 -9.97 2.22
N PRO A 29 -1.93 -9.53 1.58
CA PRO A 29 -1.73 -8.12 1.24
C PRO A 29 -2.81 -7.56 0.29
N GLU A 30 -3.39 -8.40 -0.57
CA GLU A 30 -4.44 -8.03 -1.52
C GLU A 30 -5.69 -7.50 -0.81
N LYS A 31 -6.04 -8.03 0.37
CA LYS A 31 -7.16 -7.49 1.18
C LYS A 31 -6.93 -6.05 1.61
N ASN A 32 -5.68 -5.67 1.91
CA ASN A 32 -5.36 -4.29 2.24
C ASN A 32 -5.46 -3.39 1.00
N GLY A 33 -5.13 -3.92 -0.19
CA GLY A 33 -5.26 -3.22 -1.46
C GLY A 33 -6.70 -3.05 -1.94
N MET A 34 -7.60 -3.99 -1.61
CA MET A 34 -9.04 -3.90 -1.93
C MET A 34 -9.80 -2.91 -1.04
N ASN A 35 -9.20 -2.45 0.06
CA ASN A 35 -9.78 -1.42 0.91
C ASN A 35 -9.28 -0.06 0.43
N ASP A 36 -10.14 0.71 -0.26
CA ASP A 36 -9.79 2.00 -0.86
C ASP A 36 -9.06 2.95 0.10
N LYS A 37 -9.50 3.01 1.37
CA LYS A 37 -8.87 3.87 2.38
C LYS A 37 -7.45 3.43 2.71
N LEU A 38 -7.24 2.14 2.92
CA LEU A 38 -5.91 1.58 3.21
C LEU A 38 -5.00 1.73 1.98
N PHE A 39 -5.53 1.45 0.80
CA PHE A 39 -4.83 1.62 -0.47
C PHE A 39 -4.35 3.06 -0.66
N ASP A 40 -5.24 4.05 -0.52
CA ASP A 40 -4.90 5.47 -0.64
C ASP A 40 -3.80 5.91 0.33
N MET A 41 -3.87 5.43 1.58
CA MET A 41 -2.83 5.70 2.58
C MET A 41 -1.48 5.09 2.18
N ILE A 42 -1.47 3.85 1.70
CA ILE A 42 -0.24 3.17 1.25
C ILE A 42 0.37 3.91 0.07
N ILE A 43 -0.42 4.22 -0.96
CA ILE A 43 0.04 4.93 -2.16
C ILE A 43 0.58 6.33 -1.80
N SER A 44 -0.09 7.05 -0.90
CA SER A 44 0.34 8.36 -0.43
C SER A 44 1.69 8.31 0.29
N GLU A 45 1.91 7.32 1.17
CA GLU A 45 3.20 7.15 1.86
C GLU A 45 4.32 6.70 0.91
N LEU A 46 4.01 5.88 -0.09
CA LEU A 46 4.97 5.52 -1.15
C LEU A 46 5.38 6.76 -1.98
N ARG A 47 4.42 7.60 -2.38
CA ARG A 47 4.68 8.87 -3.08
C ARG A 47 5.56 9.80 -2.26
N ARG A 48 5.29 9.93 -0.95
CA ARG A 48 6.12 10.70 -0.01
C ARG A 48 7.57 10.20 0.07
N LYS A 49 7.79 8.91 -0.13
CA LYS A 49 9.12 8.28 -0.18
C LYS A 49 9.75 8.30 -1.58
N GLY A 50 9.18 9.06 -2.52
CA GLY A 50 9.68 9.22 -3.88
C GLY A 50 9.44 7.99 -4.76
N LEU A 51 8.40 7.21 -4.49
CA LEU A 51 7.92 6.14 -5.36
C LEU A 51 6.58 6.57 -5.99
N GLU A 52 6.62 6.94 -7.27
CA GLU A 52 5.43 7.32 -8.04
C GLU A 52 4.86 6.08 -8.72
N ILE A 53 3.55 5.85 -8.51
CA ILE A 53 2.79 4.77 -9.15
C ILE A 53 1.85 5.45 -10.14
N LYS A 54 1.94 5.03 -11.41
CA LYS A 54 1.11 5.52 -12.51
C LYS A 54 0.13 4.44 -12.91
N GLU A 55 -1.12 4.82 -13.08
CA GLU A 55 -2.11 3.99 -13.74
C GLU A 55 -1.82 4.01 -15.24
N GLY A 56 -1.72 2.83 -15.84
CA GLY A 56 -1.70 2.71 -17.29
C GLY A 56 -3.13 2.73 -17.78
N ASN A 57 -3.52 3.75 -18.54
CA ASN A 57 -4.70 3.65 -19.38
C ASN A 57 -4.30 2.74 -20.55
N GLU A 58 -4.80 1.51 -20.57
CA GLU A 58 -4.90 0.77 -21.82
C GLU A 58 -6.01 1.45 -22.62
N GLU A 59 -5.64 2.38 -23.51
CA GLU A 59 -6.50 2.77 -24.62
C GLU A 59 -6.78 1.50 -25.41
N THR A 60 -7.97 0.94 -25.22
CA THR A 60 -8.46 -0.18 -26.02
C THR A 60 -8.75 0.39 -27.41
N GLU A 61 -7.83 0.18 -28.36
CA GLU A 61 -8.07 0.33 -29.80
C GLU A 61 -9.04 -0.72 -30.33
#